data_AF-A0A1G1WKH1-F1
#
_entry.id   AF-A0A1G1WKH1-F1
#
_cell.length_a   1.000
_cell.length_b   1.000
_cell.length_c   1.000
_cell.angle_alpha   90.00
_cell.angle_beta   90.00
_cell.angle_gamma   90.00
#
_symmetry.space_group_name_H-M   'P 1'
#
loop_
_entity.id
_entity.type
_entity.pdbx_description
1 polymer ?
#
loop_
_entity_poly.entity_id
_entity_poly.type
_entity_poly.pdbx_seq_one_letter_code
_entity_poly.pdbx_strand_id
1 'polypeptide(L)' 'MQKIKILYDKTANSLVVWFDSADKEFIAQEVEDDTILMKDKKGKVIGLEKLNYISSKEPQPKSLPVEVVTTS' A
#
# COMPACT_ATOMS: atom_id res chain seq x y z
N MET A 1 14.93 -0.69 -11.45
CA MET A 1 14.21 -0.33 -10.21
C MET A 1 12.72 -0.29 -10.55
N GLN A 2 11.89 -1.15 -9.94
CA GLN A 2 10.43 -1.03 -10.10
C GLN A 2 9.95 0.22 -9.33
N LYS A 3 9.02 0.97 -9.92
CA LYS A 3 8.46 2.16 -9.28
C LYS A 3 7.40 1.73 -8.27
N ILE A 4 7.49 2.20 -7.03
CA ILE A 4 6.40 2.11 -6.07
C ILE A 4 5.34 3.15 -6.47
N LYS A 5 4.07 2.74 -6.57
CA LYS A 5 2.96 3.65 -6.85
C LYS A 5 2.13 3.83 -5.59
N ILE A 6 1.95 5.08 -5.17
CA ILE A 6 1.16 5.45 -4.00
C ILE A 6 -0.03 6.28 -4.47
N LEU A 7 -1.24 5.90 -4.05
CA LEU A 7 -2.49 6.54 -4.39
C LEU A 7 -3.26 6.80 -3.09
N TYR A 8 -3.71 8.04 -2.91
CA TYR A 8 -4.61 8.38 -1.81
C TYR A 8 -6.00 8.63 -2.38
N ASP A 9 -6.96 7.76 -2.05
CA ASP A 9 -8.37 7.94 -2.38
C ASP A 9 -9.05 8.73 -1.27
N LYS A 10 -9.33 10.01 -1.54
CA LYS A 10 -9.99 10.92 -0.61
C LYS A 10 -11.45 10.56 -0.35
N THR A 11 -12.11 9.89 -1.30
CA THR A 11 -13.52 9.52 -1.20
C THR A 11 -13.68 8.30 -0.31
N ALA A 12 -12.82 7.29 -0.53
CA ALA A 12 -12.76 6.08 0.28
C ALA A 12 -12.01 6.26 1.61
N ASN A 13 -11.28 7.38 1.77
CA ASN A 13 -10.39 7.63 2.90
C ASN A 13 -9.35 6.50 3.09
N SER A 14 -8.72 6.10 1.98
CA SER A 14 -7.77 4.99 1.97
C SER A 14 -6.48 5.32 1.22
N LEU A 15 -5.38 4.71 1.65
CA LEU A 15 -4.06 4.83 1.05
C LEU A 15 -3.66 3.50 0.42
N VAL A 16 -3.53 3.47 -0.90
CA VAL A 16 -3.14 2.30 -1.67
C VAL A 16 -1.68 2.41 -2.10
N VAL A 17 -0.88 1.42 -1.79
CA VAL A 17 0.53 1.32 -2.16
C VAL A 17 0.74 0.05 -2.98
N TRP A 18 1.32 0.20 -4.16
CA TRP A 18 1.67 -0.89 -5.07
C TRP A 18 3.18 -1.05 -5.18
N PHE A 19 3.66 -2.26 -4.90
CA PHE A 19 5.05 -2.69 -5.05
C PHE A 19 5.30 -3.39 -6.38
N ASP A 20 4.24 -3.92 -7.00
CA ASP A 20 4.23 -4.48 -8.35
C ASP A 20 2.96 -3.99 -9.08
N SER A 21 2.73 -4.50 -10.29
CA SER A 21 1.58 -4.10 -11.11
C SER A 21 0.25 -4.61 -10.52
N ALA A 22 -0.74 -3.73 -10.43
CA ALA A 22 -2.04 -3.99 -9.81
C ALA A 22 -2.87 -5.05 -10.56
N ASP A 23 -2.64 -5.24 -11.86
CA ASP A 23 -3.27 -6.28 -12.68
C ASP A 23 -2.90 -7.71 -12.26
N LYS A 24 -1.85 -7.87 -11.45
CA LYS A 24 -1.44 -9.16 -10.88
C LYS A 24 -2.21 -9.54 -9.62
N GLU A 25 -3.06 -8.66 -9.09
CA GLU A 25 -3.87 -8.95 -7.92
C GLU A 25 -4.74 -10.18 -8.16
N PHE A 26 -4.69 -11.09 -7.22
CA PHE A 26 -5.50 -12.31 -7.22
C PHE A 26 -6.36 -12.43 -5.97
N ILE A 27 -5.86 -11.97 -4.83
CA ILE A 27 -6.61 -11.95 -3.58
C ILE A 27 -6.29 -10.69 -2.78
N ALA A 28 -7.33 -10.09 -2.22
CA ALA A 28 -7.25 -9.04 -1.21
C ALA A 28 -7.56 -9.68 0.16
N GLN A 29 -6.63 -9.56 1.09
CA GLN A 29 -6.75 -10.11 2.43
C GLN A 29 -6.72 -8.99 3.46
N GLU A 30 -7.82 -8.82 4.18
CA GLU A 30 -7.84 -7.95 5.36
C GLU A 30 -7.01 -8.59 6.50
N VAL A 31 -6.19 -7.76 7.12
CA VAL A 31 -5.39 -8.06 8.31
C VAL A 31 -5.70 -7.01 9.38
N GLU A 32 -5.06 -7.12 10.53
CA GLU A 32 -5.24 -6.18 11.64
C GLU A 32 -4.89 -4.74 11.24
N ASP A 33 -5.28 -3.79 12.09
CA ASP A 33 -5.07 -2.36 11.88
C ASP A 33 -5.62 -1.86 10.54
N ASP A 34 -6.86 -2.17 10.18
CA ASP A 34 -7.53 -1.58 9.00
C ASP A 34 -6.70 -1.71 7.71
N THR A 35 -5.95 -2.81 7.56
CA THR A 35 -4.99 -2.98 6.47
C THR A 35 -5.41 -4.15 5.59
N ILE A 36 -5.38 -3.96 4.28
CA ILE A 36 -5.63 -4.99 3.28
C ILE A 36 -4.32 -5.27 2.54
N LEU A 37 -3.93 -6.54 2.44
CA LEU A 37 -2.82 -7.00 1.63
C LEU A 37 -3.31 -7.52 0.29
N MET A 38 -2.80 -6.96 -0.80
CA MET A 38 -3.07 -7.41 -2.16
C MET A 38 -1.96 -8.36 -2.60
N LYS A 39 -2.33 -9.61 -2.92
CA LYS A 39 -1.40 -10.69 -3.25
C LYS A 39 -1.62 -11.20 -4.66
N ASP A 40 -0.54 -11.66 -5.28
CA ASP A 40 -0.59 -12.35 -6.56
C ASP A 40 -1.02 -13.82 -6.41
N LYS A 41 -1.15 -14.53 -7.55
CA LYS A 41 -1.52 -15.96 -7.59
C LYS A 41 -0.56 -16.89 -6.83
N LYS A 42 0.66 -16.44 -6.53
CA LYS A 42 1.67 -17.20 -5.77
C LYS A 42 1.65 -16.83 -4.29
N GLY A 43 0.75 -15.95 -3.85
CA GLY A 43 0.65 -15.46 -2.48
C GLY A 43 1.66 -14.36 -2.14
N LYS A 44 2.43 -13.85 -3.12
CA LYS A 44 3.37 -12.76 -2.90
C LYS A 44 2.58 -11.45 -2.72
N VAL A 45 2.89 -10.69 -1.68
CA VAL A 45 2.34 -9.34 -1.49
C VAL A 45 2.87 -8.43 -2.59
N ILE A 46 1.94 -7.83 -3.35
CA ILE A 46 2.22 -6.90 -4.45
C ILE A 46 1.66 -5.50 -4.20
N GLY A 47 0.84 -5.34 -3.16
CA GLY A 47 0.38 -4.05 -2.68
C GLY A 47 -0.25 -4.14 -1.28
N LEU A 48 -0.54 -2.98 -0.70
CA LEU A 48 -1.35 -2.84 0.50
C LEU A 48 -2.32 -1.66 0.36
N GLU A 49 -3.44 -1.74 1.04
CA GLU A 49 -4.37 -0.64 1.24
C GLU A 49 -4.55 -0.42 2.74
N LYS A 50 -4.36 0.82 3.20
CA LYS A 50 -4.67 1.24 4.56
C LYS A 50 -6.01 1.96 4.53
N LEU A 51 -7.02 1.37 5.17
CA LEU A 51 -8.33 1.97 5.37
C LEU A 51 -8.29 2.98 6.52
N ASN A 52 -9.32 3.82 6.58
CA ASN A 52 -9.47 4.86 7.58
C ASN A 52 -8.19 5.65 7.77
N TYR A 53 -7.57 6.09 6.66
CA TYR A 53 -6.32 6.83 6.71
C TYR A 53 -6.58 8.20 7.32
N ILE A 54 -6.57 8.27 8.66
CA ILE A 54 -6.62 9.50 9.40
C ILE A 54 -5.27 10.16 9.14
N SER A 55 -5.23 11.05 8.14
CA SER A 55 -4.25 12.12 8.12
C SER A 55 -4.44 12.85 9.44
N SER A 56 -3.64 12.51 10.45
CA SER A 56 -3.57 13.31 11.67
C SER A 56 -3.39 14.76 11.23
N LYS A 57 -3.93 15.71 12.00
CA LYS A 57 -3.75 17.16 11.75
C LYS A 57 -2.28 17.62 11.82
N GLU A 58 -1.34 16.69 11.79
CA GLU A 58 0.07 16.96 11.58
C GLU A 58 0.32 17.33 10.12
N PRO A 59 1.31 18.18 9.84
CA PRO A 59 1.60 18.63 8.49
C PRO A 59 1.77 17.41 7.58
N GLN A 60 0.96 17.35 6.52
CA GLN A 60 1.07 16.31 5.50
C GLN A 60 2.55 16.15 5.11
N PRO A 61 3.11 14.94 5.21
CA PRO A 61 4.52 14.75 4.92
C PRO A 61 4.77 15.17 3.46
N LYS A 62 5.61 16.21 3.27
CA LYS A 62 6.02 16.66 1.94
C LYS A 62 6.75 15.56 1.15
N SER A 63 7.33 14.59 1.86
CA SER A 63 7.88 13.35 1.32
C SER A 63 7.64 12.19 2.29
N LEU A 64 7.36 11.00 1.75
CA LEU A 64 7.33 9.75 2.50
C LEU A 64 8.74 9.15 2.50
N PRO A 65 9.44 9.05 3.64
CA PRO A 65 10.72 8.36 3.71
C PRO A 65 10.48 6.86 3.55
N VAL A 66 10.91 6.29 2.43
CA VAL A 66 10.85 4.84 2.19
C VAL A 66 12.27 4.28 2.27
N GLU A 67 12.47 3.29 3.13
CA GLU A 67 13.71 2.52 3.20
C GLU A 67 13.54 1.21 2.42
N VAL A 68 14.45 0.94 1.48
CA VAL A 68 14.45 -0.30 0.68
C VAL A 68 15.50 -1.24 1.27
N VAL A 69 15.05 -2.29 1.97
CA VAL A 69 15.91 -3.35 2.48
C VAL A 69 15.84 -4.55 1.54
N THR A 70 16.98 -4.94 0.97
CA THR A 70 17.13 -6.17 0.18
C THR A 70 18.03 -7.15 0.92
N THR A 71 17.55 -8.37 1.16
CA THR A 71 18.38 -9.47 1.68
C THR A 71 18.78 -10.41 0.53
N SER A 72 20.07 -10.75 0.48
CA SER A 72 20.68 -11.65 -0.50
C SER A 72 20.26 -13.10 -0.32
#